data_AF-A0A1Y1MK74-F1
#
_entry.id   AF-A0A1Y1MK74-F1
#
_cell.length_a   1.000
_cell.length_b   1.000
_cell.length_c   1.000
_cell.angle_alpha   90.00
_cell.angle_beta   90.00
_cell.angle_gamma   90.00
#
_symmetry.space_group_name_H-M   'P 1'
#
loop_
_entity.id
_entity.type
_entity.pdbx_description
1 polymer ?
#
loop_
_entity_poly.entity_id
_entity_poly.type
_entity_poly.pdbx_seq_one_letter_code
_entity_poly.pdbx_strand_id
1 'polypeptide(L)'
;FNYSDDRQWNFRRANLTKLYCDIGAINWSFLDHITDVEQMVDAFYEKLYRTMNVSVPRTVPANTNRHPSWFNKHLKSLERRKRRLLKKWRLTGDSLDYANYQYLRREVKKESIKAYYAYLKSTGESIS
;
A
#
# COMPACT_ATOMS: atom_id res chain seq x y z
N PHE A 1 -4.56 12.20 -21.75
CA PHE A 1 -4.60 11.35 -20.54
C PHE A 1 -3.25 11.44 -19.84
N ASN A 2 -3.14 12.30 -18.82
CA ASN A 2 -1.91 12.43 -18.03
C ASN A 2 -1.87 11.30 -16.99
N TYR A 3 -0.89 10.41 -17.11
CA TYR A 3 -0.57 9.43 -16.07
C TYR A 3 0.18 10.18 -14.98
N SER A 4 -0.52 10.68 -13.96
CA SER A 4 0.13 11.23 -12.76
C SER A 4 1.04 10.16 -12.18
N ASP A 5 2.31 10.49 -11.94
CA ASP A 5 3.26 9.58 -11.31
C ASP A 5 2.85 9.40 -9.84
N ASP A 6 1.99 8.42 -9.55
CA ASP A 6 1.47 8.09 -8.20
C ASP A 6 2.56 7.61 -7.21
N ARG A 7 3.84 7.63 -7.62
CA ARG A 7 4.97 7.23 -6.80
C ARG A 7 5.33 8.33 -5.80
N GLN A 8 5.24 7.98 -4.53
CA GLN A 8 5.60 8.84 -3.39
C GLN A 8 6.95 8.42 -2.81
N TRP A 9 7.68 9.35 -2.21
CA TRP A 9 8.92 9.03 -1.48
C TRP A 9 8.64 8.10 -0.31
N ASN A 10 9.40 7.00 -0.24
CA ASN A 10 9.28 6.00 0.80
C ASN A 10 10.40 6.15 1.83
N PHE A 11 10.18 7.03 2.82
CA PHE A 11 11.16 7.28 3.88
C PHE A 11 11.46 6.05 4.75
N ARG A 12 10.54 5.08 4.82
CA ARG A 12 10.80 3.79 5.49
C ARG A 12 11.91 2.99 4.80
N ARG A 13 12.14 3.21 3.50
CA ARG A 13 13.18 2.55 2.69
C ARG A 13 14.32 3.50 2.29
N ALA A 14 14.37 4.70 2.88
CA ALA A 14 15.40 5.68 2.56
C ALA A 14 16.77 5.27 3.11
N ASN A 15 17.83 5.63 2.40
CA ASN A 15 19.18 5.67 2.95
C ASN A 15 19.35 6.99 3.71
N LEU A 16 18.92 7.01 4.98
CA LEU A 16 18.92 8.22 5.80
C LEU A 16 20.33 8.75 6.07
N THR A 17 21.32 7.88 6.26
CA THR A 17 22.72 8.29 6.42
C THR A 17 23.19 9.09 5.22
N LYS A 18 22.99 8.56 4.01
CA LYS A 18 23.34 9.26 2.78
C LYS A 18 22.55 10.56 2.63
N LEU A 19 21.25 10.54 2.91
CA LEU A 19 20.40 11.74 2.86
C LEU A 19 20.93 12.86 3.76
N TYR A 20 21.28 12.56 5.01
CA TYR A 20 21.80 13.56 5.95
C TYR A 20 23.19 14.05 5.56
N CYS A 21 24.08 13.15 5.12
CA CYS A 21 25.39 13.54 4.61
C CYS A 21 25.27 14.48 3.40
N ASP A 22 24.42 14.12 2.43
CA ASP A 22 24.23 14.92 1.22
C ASP A 22 23.62 16.29 1.56
N ILE A 23 22.60 16.35 2.43
CA ILE A 23 21.99 17.63 2.87
C ILE A 23 23.01 18.51 3.58
N GLY A 24 23.81 17.94 4.48
CA GLY A 24 24.86 18.67 5.19
C GLY A 24 26.00 19.15 4.27
N ALA A 25 26.22 18.49 3.14
CA ALA A 25 27.23 18.86 2.15
C ALA A 25 26.74 19.91 1.11
N ILE A 26 25.46 20.30 1.14
CA ILE A 26 24.96 21.34 0.24
C ILE A 26 25.57 22.69 0.62
N ASN A 27 26.24 23.32 -0.34
CA ASN A 27 26.57 24.73 -0.23
C ASN A 27 25.31 25.57 -0.52
N TRP A 28 24.85 26.34 0.46
CA TRP A 28 23.66 27.18 0.38
C TRP A 28 23.91 28.62 -0.09
N SER A 29 25.18 29.01 -0.32
CA SER A 29 25.54 30.37 -0.72
C SER A 29 24.91 30.85 -2.03
N PHE A 30 24.36 29.94 -2.83
CA PHE A 30 23.61 30.30 -4.05
C PHE A 30 22.33 31.08 -3.74
N LEU A 31 21.75 30.91 -2.54
CA LEU A 31 20.55 31.62 -2.12
C LEU A 31 20.81 33.12 -1.89
N ASP A 32 22.02 33.48 -1.45
CA ASP A 32 22.41 34.87 -1.17
C ASP A 32 22.40 35.77 -2.43
N HIS A 33 22.41 35.15 -3.62
CA HIS A 33 22.46 35.83 -4.90
C HIS A 33 21.07 35.98 -5.54
N ILE A 34 20.02 35.47 -4.89
CA ILE A 34 18.64 35.51 -5.39
C ILE A 34 17.89 36.62 -4.64
N THR A 35 17.47 37.65 -5.36
CA THR A 35 16.73 38.78 -4.77
C THR A 35 15.24 38.50 -4.60
N ASP A 36 14.68 37.64 -5.44
CA ASP A 36 13.27 37.29 -5.42
C ASP A 36 13.01 36.09 -4.50
N VAL A 37 12.12 36.26 -3.52
CA VAL A 37 11.87 35.26 -2.48
C VAL A 37 11.27 33.99 -3.07
N GLU A 38 10.37 34.11 -4.06
CA GLU A 38 9.75 32.95 -4.71
C GLU A 38 10.81 32.09 -5.43
N GLN A 39 11.68 32.72 -6.22
CA GLN A 39 12.81 32.03 -6.85
C GLN A 39 13.78 31.40 -5.84
N MET A 40 13.99 32.04 -4.69
CA MET A 40 14.84 31.50 -3.64
C MET A 40 14.24 30.22 -3.03
N VAL A 41 12.92 30.22 -2.79
CA VAL A 41 12.17 29.06 -2.30
C VAL A 41 12.19 27.93 -3.32
N ASP A 42 11.99 28.23 -4.61
CA ASP A 42 12.05 27.23 -5.69
C ASP A 42 13.43 26.57 -5.77
N ALA A 43 14.50 27.36 -5.75
CA ALA A 43 15.86 26.86 -5.82
C ALA A 43 16.24 26.02 -4.58
N PHE A 44 15.73 26.41 -3.41
CA PHE A 44 15.86 25.63 -2.17
C PHE A 44 15.20 24.25 -2.28
N TYR A 45 13.92 24.21 -2.67
CA TYR A 45 13.18 22.95 -2.81
C TYR A 45 13.74 22.08 -3.92
N GLU A 46 14.20 22.67 -5.02
CA GLU A 46 14.86 21.95 -6.10
C GLU A 46 16.07 21.17 -5.57
N LYS A 47 16.93 21.83 -4.78
CA LYS A 47 18.12 21.19 -4.22
C LYS A 47 17.76 20.07 -3.25
N LEU A 48 16.76 20.28 -2.39
CA LEU A 48 16.26 19.26 -1.48
C LEU A 48 15.68 18.07 -2.24
N TYR A 49 14.81 18.29 -3.22
CA TYR A 49 14.17 17.22 -3.98
C TYR A 49 15.17 16.42 -4.81
N ARG A 50 16.18 17.05 -5.38
CA ARG A 50 17.30 16.34 -6.03
C ARG A 50 17.99 15.39 -5.05
N THR A 51 18.26 15.86 -3.84
CA THR A 51 18.90 15.06 -2.79
C THR A 51 18.01 13.89 -2.34
N MET A 52 16.71 14.16 -2.13
CA MET A 52 15.73 13.13 -1.82
C MET A 52 15.58 12.10 -2.95
N ASN A 53 15.62 12.51 -4.22
CA ASN A 53 15.49 11.59 -5.35
C ASN A 53 16.64 10.58 -5.44
N VAL A 54 17.84 10.92 -4.94
CA VAL A 54 18.98 10.00 -4.91
C VAL A 54 18.92 9.07 -3.69
N SER A 55 18.45 9.58 -2.55
CA SER A 55 18.57 8.88 -1.26
C SER A 55 17.27 8.25 -0.77
N VAL A 56 16.12 8.61 -1.35
CA VAL A 56 14.79 8.13 -0.99
C VAL A 56 14.10 7.49 -2.20
N PRO A 57 13.85 6.18 -2.19
CA PRO A 57 13.20 5.53 -3.33
C PRO A 57 11.74 6.00 -3.46
N ARG A 58 11.30 6.22 -4.70
CA ARG A 58 9.89 6.51 -5.02
C ARG A 58 9.14 5.19 -5.22
N THR A 59 8.09 4.97 -4.43
CA THR A 59 7.28 3.75 -4.48
C THR A 59 5.81 4.09 -4.61
N VAL A 60 5.04 3.24 -5.29
CA VAL A 60 3.58 3.30 -5.22
C VAL A 60 3.18 2.93 -3.79
N PRO A 61 2.38 3.76 -3.10
CA PRO A 61 1.85 3.42 -1.78
C PRO A 61 1.22 2.04 -1.85
N ALA A 62 1.57 1.16 -0.90
CA ALA A 62 0.94 -0.14 -0.85
C ALA A 62 -0.56 0.10 -0.64
N ASN A 63 -1.40 -0.33 -1.59
CA ASN A 63 -2.84 -0.30 -1.40
C ASN A 63 -3.15 -1.11 -0.14
N THR A 64 -3.45 -0.40 0.95
CA THR A 64 -3.70 -0.97 2.28
C THR A 64 -4.96 -1.82 2.25
N ASN A 65 -5.84 -1.59 1.28
CA ASN A 65 -7.04 -2.38 1.04
C ASN A 65 -6.94 -3.14 -0.29
N ARG A 66 -6.10 -4.18 -0.30
CA ARG A 66 -6.07 -5.20 -1.39
C ARG A 66 -7.39 -5.95 -1.58
N HIS A 67 -8.36 -5.71 -0.69
CA HIS A 67 -9.66 -6.33 -0.74
C HIS A 67 -10.72 -5.27 -1.08
N PRO A 68 -11.78 -5.65 -1.80
CA PRO A 68 -12.92 -4.77 -2.01
C PRO A 68 -13.49 -4.24 -0.68
N SER A 69 -14.15 -3.08 -0.73
CA SER A 69 -14.77 -2.43 0.44
C SER A 69 -15.75 -3.35 1.19
N TRP A 70 -16.48 -4.19 0.47
CA TRP A 70 -17.42 -5.19 1.01
C TRP A 70 -16.75 -6.39 1.68
N PHE A 71 -15.43 -6.56 1.55
CA PHE A 71 -14.70 -7.73 2.02
C PHE A 71 -14.38 -7.62 3.51
N ASN A 72 -15.27 -8.15 4.34
CA ASN A 72 -15.22 -8.02 5.79
C ASN A 72 -14.11 -8.86 6.48
N LYS A 73 -13.89 -8.59 7.78
CA LYS A 73 -12.86 -9.26 8.60
C LYS A 73 -13.08 -10.78 8.72
N HIS A 74 -14.34 -11.21 8.78
CA HIS A 74 -14.70 -12.63 8.86
C HIS A 74 -14.25 -13.39 7.61
N LEU A 75 -14.55 -12.85 6.43
CA LEU A 75 -14.15 -13.43 5.15
C LEU A 75 -12.63 -13.48 4.98
N LYS A 76 -11.90 -12.45 5.46
CA LYS A 76 -10.42 -12.47 5.54
C LYS A 76 -9.90 -13.62 6.41
N SER A 77 -10.58 -13.90 7.53
CA SER A 77 -10.21 -15.01 8.42
C SER A 77 -10.45 -16.38 7.76
N LEU A 78 -11.61 -16.58 7.14
CA LEU A 78 -11.94 -17.82 6.42
C LEU A 78 -10.94 -18.10 5.28
N GLU A 79 -10.62 -17.08 4.46
CA GLU A 79 -9.61 -17.18 3.41
C GLU A 79 -8.23 -17.60 3.94
N ARG A 80 -7.79 -17.02 5.06
CA ARG A 80 -6.51 -17.40 5.69
C ARG A 80 -6.53 -18.85 6.20
N ARG A 81 -7.61 -19.27 6.87
CA ARG A 81 -7.77 -20.64 7.38
C ARG A 81 -7.80 -21.65 6.23
N LYS A 82 -8.58 -21.37 5.19
CA LYS A 82 -8.65 -22.17 3.96
C LYS A 82 -7.26 -22.37 3.33
N ARG A 83 -6.48 -21.29 3.17
CA ARG A 83 -5.11 -21.36 2.63
C ARG A 83 -4.17 -22.17 3.52
N ARG A 84 -4.27 -22.04 4.84
CA ARG A 84 -3.45 -22.81 5.80
C ARG A 84 -3.72 -24.31 5.69
N LEU A 85 -4.99 -24.72 5.65
CA LEU A 85 -5.36 -26.13 5.50
C LEU A 85 -4.89 -26.70 4.16
N LEU A 86 -5.05 -25.98 3.05
CA LEU A 86 -4.54 -26.42 1.76
C LEU A 86 -3.02 -26.60 1.78
N LYS A 87 -2.30 -25.67 2.40
CA LYS A 87 -0.84 -25.78 2.58
C LYS A 87 -0.47 -26.99 3.44
N LYS A 88 -1.18 -27.21 4.56
CA LYS A 88 -0.94 -28.34 5.47
C LYS A 88 -1.22 -29.67 4.79
N TRP A 89 -2.34 -29.82 4.10
CA TRP A 89 -2.67 -31.01 3.31
C TRP A 89 -1.63 -31.28 2.22
N ARG A 90 -1.17 -30.26 1.47
CA ARG A 90 -0.10 -30.44 0.46
C ARG A 90 1.21 -30.97 1.03
N LEU A 91 1.48 -30.73 2.32
CA LEU A 91 2.69 -31.21 3.00
C LEU A 91 2.51 -32.59 3.65
N THR A 92 1.31 -32.89 4.13
CA THR A 92 1.06 -34.07 4.99
C THR A 92 0.23 -35.17 4.32
N GLY A 93 -0.54 -34.83 3.29
CA GLY A 93 -1.51 -35.74 2.66
C GLY A 93 -2.77 -36.01 3.49
N ASP A 94 -2.93 -35.39 4.67
CA ASP A 94 -4.02 -35.68 5.60
C ASP A 94 -5.42 -35.40 5.00
N SER A 95 -6.23 -36.44 4.89
CA SER A 95 -7.58 -36.37 4.32
C SER A 95 -8.53 -35.49 5.13
N LEU A 96 -8.33 -35.38 6.44
CA LEU A 96 -9.13 -34.51 7.31
C LEU A 96 -8.86 -33.03 7.01
N ASP A 97 -7.59 -32.67 6.79
CA ASP A 97 -7.22 -31.30 6.38
C ASP A 97 -7.84 -30.94 5.03
N TYR A 98 -7.88 -31.89 4.10
CA TYR A 98 -8.51 -31.69 2.79
C TYR A 98 -10.04 -31.54 2.90
N ALA A 99 -10.69 -32.38 3.70
CA ALA A 99 -12.13 -32.29 3.94
C ALA A 99 -12.51 -30.93 4.57
N ASN A 100 -11.73 -30.48 5.55
CA ASN A 100 -11.89 -29.17 6.18
C ASN A 100 -11.61 -28.03 5.18
N TYR A 101 -10.63 -28.17 4.28
CA TYR A 101 -10.40 -27.21 3.19
C TYR A 101 -11.61 -27.11 2.26
N GLN A 102 -12.19 -28.25 1.85
CA GLN A 102 -13.39 -28.28 0.99
C GLN A 102 -14.58 -27.61 1.68
N TYR A 103 -14.78 -27.87 2.97
CA TYR A 103 -15.77 -27.17 3.77
C TYR A 103 -15.54 -25.65 3.76
N LEU A 104 -14.33 -25.19 4.13
CA LEU A 104 -14.02 -23.76 4.14
C LEU A 104 -14.11 -23.10 2.74
N ARG A 105 -13.84 -23.84 1.66
CA ARG A 105 -14.02 -23.34 0.29
C ARG A 105 -15.49 -23.02 0.00
N ARG A 106 -16.42 -23.88 0.45
CA ARG A 106 -17.87 -23.64 0.33
C ARG A 106 -18.32 -22.47 1.20
N GLU A 107 -17.87 -22.43 2.45
CA GLU A 107 -18.21 -21.34 3.38
C GLU A 107 -17.72 -19.98 2.87
N VAL A 108 -16.48 -19.89 2.34
CA VAL A 108 -15.98 -18.65 1.73
C VAL A 108 -16.89 -18.19 0.58
N LYS A 109 -17.32 -19.10 -0.31
CA LYS A 109 -18.22 -18.73 -1.42
C LYS A 109 -19.53 -18.16 -0.89
N LYS A 110 -20.14 -18.85 0.08
CA LYS A 110 -21.41 -18.44 0.71
C LYS A 110 -21.29 -17.08 1.39
N GLU A 111 -20.28 -16.90 2.24
CA GLU A 111 -20.06 -15.66 2.98
C GLU A 111 -19.64 -14.49 2.08
N SER A 112 -18.93 -14.76 0.97
CA SER A 112 -18.63 -13.71 -0.02
C SER A 112 -19.88 -13.13 -0.65
N ILE A 113 -20.81 -14.01 -1.06
CA ILE A 113 -22.09 -13.61 -1.65
C ILE A 113 -22.90 -12.80 -0.63
N LYS A 114 -23.00 -13.29 0.60
CA LYS A 114 -23.71 -12.60 1.69
C LYS A 114 -23.12 -11.22 1.99
N ALA A 115 -21.79 -11.11 2.09
CA ALA A 115 -21.10 -9.85 2.34
C ALA A 115 -21.32 -8.84 1.21
N TYR A 116 -21.31 -9.31 -0.04
CA TYR A 116 -21.56 -8.46 -1.19
C TYR A 116 -22.99 -7.93 -1.22
N TYR A 117 -24.01 -8.76 -0.96
CA TYR A 117 -25.40 -8.30 -0.89
C TYR A 117 -25.64 -7.32 0.27
N ALA A 118 -25.05 -7.58 1.44
CA ALA A 118 -25.13 -6.67 2.57
C ALA A 118 -24.54 -5.29 2.22
N TYR A 119 -23.41 -5.28 1.50
CA TYR A 119 -22.83 -4.05 0.99
C TYR A 119 -23.75 -3.33 0.01
N LEU A 120 -24.28 -4.03 -1.01
CA LEU A 120 -25.20 -3.44 -1.98
C LEU A 120 -26.42 -2.80 -1.32
N LYS A 121 -26.99 -3.46 -0.31
CA LYS A 121 -28.10 -2.92 0.47
C LYS A 121 -27.70 -1.61 1.17
N SER A 122 -26.57 -1.61 1.88
CA SER A 122 -26.09 -0.42 2.59
C SER A 122 -25.77 0.77 1.67
N THR A 123 -25.22 0.50 0.47
CA THR A 123 -24.89 1.56 -0.49
C THR A 123 -26.09 2.01 -1.32
N GLY A 124 -27.08 1.13 -1.54
CA GLY A 124 -28.31 1.47 -2.25
C GLY A 124 -29.26 2.33 -1.41
N GLU A 125 -29.32 2.12 -0.10
CA GLU A 125 -30.09 2.97 0.85
C GLU A 125 -29.48 4.37 1.04
N SER A 126 -28.21 4.57 0.66
CA SER A 126 -27.53 5.88 0.72
C SER A 126 -27.78 6.76 -0.51
N ILE A 127 -28.56 6.29 -1.50
CA ILE A 127 -28.87 6.99 -2.76
C ILE A 127 -30.38 7.33 -2.85
N SER A 128 -31.13 7.25 -1.75
CA SER A 128 -32.53 7.73 -1.64
C SER A 128 -32.64 8.76 -0.52
#